data_AF-A0A529XU33-F1
#
_entry.id   AF-A0A529XU33-F1
#
_cell.length_a   1.000
_cell.length_b   1.000
_cell.length_c   1.000
_cell.angle_alpha   90.00
_cell.angle_beta   90.00
_cell.angle_gamma   90.00
#
_symmetry.space_group_name_H-M   'P 1'
#
loop_
_entity.id
_entity.type
_entity.pdbx_description
1 polymer ?
#
loop_
_entity_poly.entity_id
_entity_poly.type
_entity_poly.pdbx_seq_one_letter_code
_entity_poly.pdbx_strand_id
1 'polypeptide(L)'
;MAAREPGKGYAIESFSVHQMVEARGEELGMSTIKAIFRHTPAPVVFVWLTLSAVLSLLLLLGNMPNGDVDDLMKLHEIRHLLHTGNPFDRTLTGIAQPEPMISHWPWIVDAPYALLAIALAPFVGMGTALSAAAFTVPLLLLLAALTLLFLVIREFEFDHPGAVLIVAAFAGLPALSEFQPWRIDYHNLQMLILLGAVLLTIRGAPVAAGLNGAL
;
A
#
# COMPACT_ATOMS: atom_id res chain seq x y z
N MET A 1 23.35 -68.68 44.42
CA MET A 1 24.48 -68.16 43.62
C MET A 1 23.92 -67.60 42.32
N ALA A 2 23.85 -66.26 42.20
CA ALA A 2 23.64 -65.42 40.99
C ALA A 2 23.24 -64.01 41.49
N ALA A 3 24.19 -63.10 41.70
CA ALA A 3 24.71 -62.07 40.76
C ALA A 3 23.77 -60.85 40.62
N ARG A 4 24.19 -59.71 41.19
CA ARG A 4 23.61 -58.37 40.98
C ARG A 4 24.23 -57.75 39.72
N GLU A 5 23.43 -57.15 38.85
CA GLU A 5 23.91 -56.25 37.79
C GLU A 5 23.69 -54.76 38.17
N PRO A 6 24.59 -53.84 37.76
CA PRO A 6 24.45 -52.40 37.99
C PRO A 6 24.01 -51.62 36.73
N GLY A 7 23.22 -50.55 36.96
CA GLY A 7 23.33 -49.29 36.21
C GLY A 7 22.55 -49.11 34.90
N LYS A 8 21.50 -48.30 34.95
CA LYS A 8 21.17 -47.35 33.87
C LYS A 8 20.85 -45.99 34.48
N GLY A 9 21.82 -45.07 34.41
CA GLY A 9 21.59 -43.67 34.72
C GLY A 9 20.67 -43.06 33.68
N TYR A 10 19.58 -42.44 34.12
CA TYR A 10 18.80 -41.53 33.29
C TYR A 10 19.63 -40.25 33.12
N ALA A 11 20.19 -40.04 31.92
CA ALA A 11 20.72 -38.75 31.54
C ALA A 11 19.54 -37.80 31.33
N ILE A 12 19.31 -36.91 32.29
CA ILE A 12 18.43 -35.75 32.09
C ILE A 12 19.26 -34.74 31.32
N GLU A 13 19.00 -34.57 30.03
CA GLU A 13 19.58 -33.47 29.25
C GLU A 13 19.16 -32.15 29.90
N SER A 14 20.09 -31.47 30.56
CA SER A 14 19.86 -30.16 31.15
C SER A 14 19.75 -29.12 30.05
N PHE A 15 18.52 -28.88 29.57
CA PHE A 15 18.26 -27.80 28.65
C PHE A 15 18.47 -26.46 29.38
N SER A 16 19.47 -25.68 28.94
CA SER A 16 19.84 -24.43 29.59
C SER A 16 18.75 -23.37 29.38
N VAL A 17 18.51 -22.53 30.40
CA VAL A 17 17.58 -21.38 30.33
C VAL A 17 17.88 -20.50 29.11
N HIS A 18 19.14 -20.39 28.70
CA HIS A 18 19.54 -19.66 27.51
C HIS A 18 18.93 -20.25 26.22
N GLN A 19 18.95 -21.57 26.06
CA GLN A 19 18.38 -22.25 24.89
C GLN A 19 16.85 -22.14 24.86
N MET A 20 16.20 -22.03 26.03
CA MET A 20 14.75 -21.83 26.13
C MET A 20 14.34 -20.40 25.78
N VAL A 21 15.15 -19.40 26.17
CA VAL A 21 14.92 -17.99 25.82
C VAL A 21 15.16 -17.76 24.33
N GLU A 22 16.19 -18.39 23.77
CA GLU A 22 16.53 -18.32 22.34
C GLU A 22 15.46 -18.98 21.47
N ALA A 23 15.02 -20.20 21.82
CA ALA A 23 13.92 -20.88 21.13
C ALA A 23 12.60 -20.07 21.20
N ARG A 24 12.30 -19.46 22.35
CA ARG A 24 11.10 -18.61 22.52
C ARG A 24 11.21 -17.29 21.76
N GLY A 25 12.41 -16.73 21.66
CA GLY A 25 12.71 -15.54 20.86
C GLY A 25 12.57 -15.78 19.36
N GLU A 26 13.06 -16.92 18.87
CA GLU A 26 12.87 -17.35 17.49
C GLU A 26 11.40 -17.64 17.17
N GLU A 27 10.67 -18.29 18.07
CA GLU A 27 9.24 -18.59 17.88
C GLU A 27 8.38 -17.32 17.86
N LEU A 28 8.66 -16.35 18.74
CA LEU A 28 8.01 -15.02 18.74
C LEU A 28 8.38 -14.19 17.50
N GLY A 29 9.65 -14.21 17.07
CA GLY A 29 10.11 -13.52 15.87
C GLY A 29 9.50 -14.09 14.59
N MET A 30 9.48 -15.42 14.47
CA MET A 30 8.91 -16.16 13.33
C MET A 30 7.37 -16.03 13.28
N SER A 31 6.71 -16.02 14.44
CA SER A 31 5.26 -15.79 14.58
C SER A 31 4.86 -14.37 14.17
N THR A 32 5.65 -13.37 14.58
CA THR A 32 5.40 -11.97 14.24
C THR A 32 5.65 -11.72 12.75
N ILE A 33 6.72 -12.27 12.18
CA ILE A 33 7.02 -12.17 10.74
C ILE A 33 5.96 -12.93 9.93
N LYS A 34 5.57 -14.15 10.31
CA LYS A 34 4.45 -14.87 9.65
C LYS A 34 3.10 -14.15 9.79
N ALA A 35 2.86 -13.43 10.89
CA ALA A 35 1.65 -12.64 11.09
C ALA A 35 1.62 -11.39 10.19
N ILE A 36 2.77 -10.78 9.93
CA ILE A 36 2.94 -9.68 8.97
C ILE A 36 2.73 -10.17 7.53
N PHE A 37 3.20 -11.38 7.21
CA PHE A 37 3.04 -12.03 5.89
C PHE A 37 1.73 -12.79 5.70
N ARG A 38 0.74 -12.61 6.58
CA ARG A 38 -0.57 -13.23 6.38
C ARG A 38 -1.15 -12.67 5.08
N HIS A 39 -1.16 -13.53 4.05
CA HIS A 39 -1.53 -13.23 2.66
C HIS A 39 -2.64 -12.19 2.59
N THR A 40 -2.47 -11.19 1.71
CA THR A 40 -3.57 -10.31 1.30
C THR A 40 -4.80 -11.19 1.08
N PRO A 41 -5.88 -10.98 1.85
CA PRO A 41 -6.95 -11.96 1.94
C PRO A 41 -7.53 -12.17 0.54
N ALA A 42 -7.82 -13.42 0.17
CA ALA A 42 -8.24 -13.76 -1.19
C ALA A 42 -9.37 -12.86 -1.76
N PRO A 43 -10.37 -12.43 -0.96
CA PRO A 43 -11.36 -11.44 -1.41
C PRO A 43 -10.77 -10.11 -1.85
N VAL A 44 -9.75 -9.58 -1.14
CA VAL A 44 -9.07 -8.33 -1.51
C VAL A 44 -8.36 -8.50 -2.86
N VAL A 45 -7.61 -9.58 -3.06
CA VAL A 45 -6.92 -9.84 -4.33
C VAL A 45 -7.93 -9.99 -5.47
N PHE A 46 -9.03 -10.71 -5.24
CA PHE A 46 -10.08 -10.89 -6.24
C PHE A 46 -10.75 -9.57 -6.65
N VAL A 47 -11.16 -8.77 -5.67
CA VAL A 47 -11.76 -7.44 -5.91
C VAL A 47 -10.75 -6.52 -6.59
N TRP A 48 -9.50 -6.52 -6.14
CA TRP A 48 -8.42 -5.73 -6.73
C TRP A 48 -8.19 -6.09 -8.20
N LEU A 49 -8.06 -7.36 -8.55
CA LEU A 49 -7.88 -7.81 -9.94
C LEU A 49 -9.09 -7.41 -10.79
N THR A 50 -10.31 -7.59 -10.27
CA THR A 50 -11.55 -7.26 -10.97
C THR A 50 -11.64 -5.76 -11.26
N LEU A 51 -11.45 -4.92 -10.25
CA LEU A 51 -11.49 -3.47 -10.40
C LEU A 51 -10.33 -2.95 -11.25
N SER A 52 -9.12 -3.50 -11.09
CA SER A 52 -7.97 -3.13 -11.94
C SER A 52 -8.26 -3.41 -13.41
N ALA A 53 -8.86 -4.56 -13.73
CA ALA A 53 -9.27 -4.90 -15.08
C ALA A 53 -10.36 -3.95 -15.61
N VAL A 54 -11.39 -3.66 -14.80
CA VAL A 54 -12.48 -2.75 -15.19
C VAL A 54 -11.96 -1.34 -15.42
N LEU A 55 -11.19 -0.77 -14.49
CA LEU A 55 -10.63 0.58 -14.61
C LEU A 55 -9.65 0.70 -15.78
N SER A 56 -8.82 -0.33 -16.01
CA SER A 56 -7.94 -0.38 -17.18
C SER A 56 -8.74 -0.45 -18.48
N LEU A 57 -9.83 -1.24 -18.52
CA LEU A 57 -10.70 -1.31 -19.69
C LEU A 57 -11.41 0.02 -19.96
N LEU A 58 -11.90 0.70 -18.91
CA LEU A 58 -12.50 2.03 -19.05
C LEU A 58 -11.50 3.02 -19.65
N LEU A 59 -10.26 3.05 -19.17
CA LEU A 59 -9.19 3.85 -19.77
C LEU A 59 -9.00 3.52 -21.26
N LEU A 60 -8.92 2.23 -21.63
CA LEU A 60 -8.74 1.81 -23.03
C LEU A 60 -9.94 2.19 -23.93
N LEU A 61 -11.13 2.32 -23.34
CA LEU A 61 -12.33 2.81 -24.03
C LEU A 61 -12.42 4.35 -24.04
N GLY A 62 -11.41 5.05 -23.52
CA GLY A 62 -11.37 6.50 -23.45
C GLY A 62 -12.23 7.11 -22.34
N ASN A 63 -12.62 6.31 -21.34
CA ASN A 63 -13.41 6.78 -20.21
C ASN A 63 -12.53 6.93 -18.95
N MET A 64 -12.37 8.16 -18.48
CA MET A 64 -11.76 8.48 -17.19
C MET A 64 -12.77 9.28 -16.37
N PRO A 65 -13.63 8.63 -15.56
CA PRO A 65 -14.72 9.30 -14.87
C PRO A 65 -14.28 10.50 -14.02
N ASN A 66 -13.11 10.39 -13.40
CA ASN A 66 -12.53 11.44 -12.56
C ASN A 66 -11.27 12.06 -13.20
N GLY A 67 -11.02 11.80 -14.49
CA GLY A 67 -9.86 12.35 -15.19
C GLY A 67 -10.07 13.84 -15.50
N ASP A 68 -9.03 14.64 -15.29
CA ASP A 68 -9.06 16.08 -15.50
C ASP A 68 -7.66 16.64 -15.87
N VAL A 69 -7.52 17.96 -15.85
CA VAL A 69 -6.25 18.63 -16.19
C VAL A 69 -5.19 18.40 -15.10
N ASP A 70 -5.59 18.07 -13.87
CA ASP A 70 -4.65 17.87 -12.76
C ASP A 70 -3.77 16.65 -13.03
N ASP A 71 -4.28 15.61 -13.71
CA ASP A 71 -3.49 14.46 -14.17
C ASP A 71 -2.26 14.88 -14.98
N LEU A 72 -2.47 15.82 -15.90
CA LEU A 72 -1.41 16.32 -16.78
C LEU A 72 -0.44 17.22 -16.02
N MET A 73 -0.94 18.03 -15.09
CA MET A 73 -0.12 18.88 -14.23
C MET A 73 0.74 18.06 -13.28
N LYS A 74 0.16 17.05 -12.63
CA LYS A 74 0.89 16.11 -11.77
C LYS A 74 1.93 15.31 -12.55
N LEU A 75 1.62 14.88 -13.77
CA LEU A 75 2.61 14.23 -14.62
C LEU A 75 3.77 15.18 -14.99
N HIS A 76 3.48 16.46 -15.23
CA HIS A 76 4.50 17.48 -15.47
C HIS A 76 5.38 17.72 -14.23
N GLU A 77 4.79 17.75 -13.04
CA GLU A 77 5.51 17.81 -11.76
C GLU A 77 6.45 16.63 -11.56
N ILE A 78 5.99 15.40 -11.85
CA ILE A 78 6.82 14.21 -11.73
C ILE A 78 8.00 14.30 -12.71
N ARG A 79 7.80 14.80 -13.93
CA ARG A 79 8.91 15.05 -14.87
C ARG A 79 9.88 16.11 -14.33
N HIS A 80 9.36 17.19 -13.75
CA HIS A 80 10.18 18.23 -13.12
C HIS A 80 11.02 17.66 -11.98
N LEU A 81 10.41 16.85 -11.10
CA LEU A 81 11.09 16.14 -10.02
C LEU A 81 12.19 15.21 -10.57
N LEU A 82 11.90 14.42 -11.60
CA LEU A 82 12.88 13.51 -12.21
C LEU A 82 14.04 14.26 -12.88
N HIS A 83 13.80 15.48 -13.38
CA HIS A 83 14.82 16.31 -14.00
C HIS A 83 15.69 17.04 -12.98
N THR A 84 15.09 17.60 -11.93
CA THR A 84 15.80 18.42 -10.93
C THR A 84 16.33 17.62 -9.74
N GLY A 85 15.73 16.46 -9.45
CA GLY A 85 16.00 15.68 -8.24
C GLY A 85 15.53 16.35 -6.95
N ASN A 86 14.82 17.48 -7.02
CA ASN A 86 14.41 18.26 -5.86
C ASN A 86 12.88 18.19 -5.65
N PRO A 87 12.38 17.42 -4.67
CA PRO A 87 10.94 17.33 -4.39
C PRO A 87 10.33 18.63 -3.87
N PHE A 88 11.15 19.55 -3.33
CA PHE A 88 10.70 20.81 -2.75
C PHE A 88 10.69 21.97 -3.76
N ASP A 89 11.30 21.80 -4.95
CA ASP A 89 11.11 22.77 -6.02
C ASP A 89 9.77 22.53 -6.71
N ARG A 90 8.81 23.41 -6.41
CA ARG A 90 7.44 23.34 -6.93
C ARG A 90 7.18 24.34 -8.06
N THR A 91 8.24 24.89 -8.65
CA THR A 91 8.16 25.89 -9.72
C THR A 91 8.01 25.22 -11.08
N LEU A 92 6.81 25.23 -11.64
CA LEU A 92 6.52 24.62 -12.93
C LEU A 92 6.64 25.65 -14.05
N THR A 93 7.52 25.34 -14.99
CA THR A 93 7.72 26.10 -16.23
C THR A 93 6.95 25.46 -17.38
N GLY A 94 6.76 26.18 -18.49
CA GLY A 94 6.07 25.65 -19.68
C GLY A 94 4.54 25.68 -19.60
N ILE A 95 3.99 26.37 -18.60
CA ILE A 95 2.55 26.64 -18.47
C ILE A 95 2.29 28.07 -18.93
N ALA A 96 1.31 28.25 -19.81
CA ALA A 96 1.02 29.54 -20.44
C ALA A 96 0.30 30.50 -19.47
N GLN A 97 1.05 31.11 -18.55
CA GLN A 97 0.58 32.17 -17.65
C GLN A 97 1.72 33.18 -17.38
N PRO A 98 1.42 34.39 -16.86
CA PRO A 98 2.41 35.48 -16.77
C PRO A 98 3.58 35.15 -15.83
N GLU A 99 3.29 34.54 -14.68
CA GLU A 99 4.27 34.08 -13.70
C GLU A 99 4.45 32.55 -13.74
N PRO A 100 5.61 31.99 -13.34
CA PRO A 100 5.74 30.55 -13.17
C PRO A 100 4.70 29.98 -12.20
N MET A 101 4.12 28.81 -12.50
CA MET A 101 3.18 28.17 -11.57
C MET A 101 3.94 27.67 -10.36
N ILE A 102 3.47 27.99 -9.16
CA ILE A 102 3.92 27.31 -7.95
C ILE A 102 2.88 26.25 -7.60
N SER A 103 3.24 24.98 -7.74
CA SER A 103 2.37 23.86 -7.40
C SER A 103 1.99 23.93 -5.92
N HIS A 104 0.69 23.97 -5.64
CA HIS A 104 0.16 23.84 -4.29
C HIS A 104 -0.01 22.38 -3.86
N TRP A 105 0.08 21.42 -4.79
CA TRP A 105 -0.07 20.01 -4.48
C TRP A 105 1.11 19.47 -3.65
N PRO A 106 0.85 18.52 -2.72
CA PRO A 106 1.90 17.92 -1.91
C PRO A 106 2.91 17.13 -2.74
N TRP A 107 4.20 17.35 -2.50
CA TRP A 107 5.30 16.67 -3.21
C TRP A 107 5.30 15.15 -3.01
N ILE A 108 4.81 14.68 -1.87
CA ILE A 108 4.83 13.25 -1.51
C ILE A 108 4.02 12.39 -2.49
N VAL A 109 3.04 12.99 -3.17
CA VAL A 109 2.20 12.35 -4.19
C VAL A 109 3.04 11.90 -5.38
N ASP A 110 4.13 12.62 -5.68
CA ASP A 110 4.99 12.37 -6.85
C ASP A 110 5.96 11.21 -6.61
N ALA A 111 6.30 10.94 -5.35
CA ALA A 111 7.36 10.01 -4.98
C ALA A 111 7.13 8.57 -5.46
N PRO A 112 5.94 7.95 -5.31
CA PRO A 112 5.72 6.59 -5.80
C PRO A 112 5.93 6.44 -7.31
N TYR A 113 5.49 7.44 -8.08
CA TYR A 113 5.64 7.48 -9.54
C TYR A 113 7.11 7.65 -9.93
N ALA A 114 7.80 8.62 -9.33
CA ALA A 114 9.21 8.88 -9.60
C ALA A 114 10.10 7.68 -9.24
N LEU A 115 9.88 7.06 -8.08
CA LEU A 115 10.65 5.90 -7.63
C LEU A 115 10.46 4.70 -8.56
N LEU A 116 9.23 4.40 -8.96
CA LEU A 116 8.96 3.31 -9.90
C LEU A 116 9.54 3.61 -11.29
N ALA A 117 9.41 4.85 -11.77
CA ALA A 117 9.99 5.26 -13.04
C ALA A 117 11.54 5.14 -13.03
N ILE A 118 12.21 5.58 -11.96
CA ILE A 118 13.66 5.43 -11.79
C ILE A 118 14.07 3.95 -11.79
N ALA A 119 13.31 3.10 -11.08
CA ALA A 119 13.61 1.67 -11.03
C ALA A 119 13.46 0.97 -12.39
N LEU A 120 12.50 1.39 -13.21
CA LEU A 120 12.24 0.81 -14.54
C LEU A 120 13.11 1.43 -15.64
N ALA A 121 13.59 2.66 -15.47
CA ALA A 121 14.32 3.42 -16.49
C ALA A 121 15.52 2.67 -17.10
N PRO A 122 16.35 1.90 -16.36
CA PRO A 122 17.47 1.16 -16.93
C PRO A 122 17.07 0.09 -17.97
N PHE A 123 15.81 -0.36 -17.94
CA PHE A 123 15.34 -1.46 -18.80
C PHE A 123 14.58 -0.96 -20.03
N VAL A 124 13.83 0.14 -19.91
CA VAL A 124 12.88 0.59 -20.94
C VAL A 124 13.03 2.08 -21.32
N GLY A 125 13.96 2.80 -20.70
CA GLY A 125 14.13 4.24 -20.83
C GLY A 125 13.13 5.05 -19.99
N MET A 126 13.48 6.28 -19.63
CA MET A 126 12.72 7.09 -18.67
C MET A 126 11.28 7.42 -19.13
N GLY A 127 11.07 7.71 -20.42
CA GLY A 127 9.73 8.03 -20.94
C GLY A 127 8.75 6.85 -20.82
N THR A 128 9.18 5.66 -21.22
CA THR A 128 8.40 4.42 -21.09
C THR A 128 8.23 4.04 -19.62
N ALA A 129 9.27 4.20 -18.81
CA ALA A 129 9.24 3.92 -17.38
C ALA A 129 8.23 4.81 -16.64
N LEU A 130 8.17 6.10 -16.96
CA LEU A 130 7.19 7.02 -16.39
C LEU A 130 5.76 6.65 -16.83
N SER A 131 5.57 6.25 -18.09
CA SER A 131 4.26 5.78 -18.57
C SER A 131 3.83 4.50 -17.86
N ALA A 132 4.76 3.56 -17.63
CA ALA A 132 4.51 2.36 -16.85
C ALA A 132 4.19 2.68 -15.39
N ALA A 133 4.85 3.69 -14.80
CA ALA A 133 4.55 4.15 -13.45
C ALA A 133 3.16 4.80 -13.35
N ALA A 134 2.81 5.69 -14.29
CA ALA A 134 1.48 6.31 -14.39
C ALA A 134 0.36 5.28 -14.50
N PHE A 135 0.63 4.15 -15.16
CA PHE A 135 -0.33 3.03 -15.24
C PHE A 135 -0.38 2.23 -13.93
N THR A 136 0.78 1.88 -13.37
CA THR A 136 0.90 0.87 -12.31
C THR A 136 0.63 1.42 -10.91
N VAL A 137 1.12 2.63 -10.61
CA VAL A 137 1.04 3.20 -9.25
C VAL A 137 -0.40 3.34 -8.77
N PRO A 138 -1.36 3.89 -9.54
CA PRO A 138 -2.75 3.98 -9.08
C PRO A 138 -3.34 2.61 -8.68
N LEU A 139 -3.03 1.56 -9.45
CA LEU A 139 -3.48 0.19 -9.15
C LEU A 139 -2.84 -0.41 -7.89
N LEU A 140 -1.59 -0.05 -7.59
CA LEU A 140 -0.94 -0.45 -6.34
C LEU A 140 -1.56 0.29 -5.14
N LEU A 141 -1.89 1.57 -5.30
CA LEU A 141 -2.60 2.34 -4.28
C LEU A 141 -4.03 1.79 -4.08
N LEU A 142 -4.70 1.30 -5.14
CA LEU A 142 -5.99 0.61 -5.02
C LEU A 142 -5.88 -0.64 -4.14
N LEU A 143 -4.83 -1.44 -4.32
CA LEU A 143 -4.59 -2.63 -3.49
C LEU A 143 -4.44 -2.25 -2.01
N ALA A 144 -3.70 -1.17 -1.73
CA ALA A 144 -3.56 -0.65 -0.38
C ALA A 144 -4.91 -0.17 0.19
N ALA A 145 -5.70 0.56 -0.61
CA ALA A 145 -7.03 1.05 -0.21
C ALA A 145 -8.00 -0.09 0.10
N LEU A 146 -8.07 -1.11 -0.75
CA LEU A 146 -8.91 -2.29 -0.54
C LEU A 146 -8.46 -3.10 0.67
N THR A 147 -7.15 -3.16 0.93
CA THR A 147 -6.60 -3.81 2.13
C THR A 147 -7.02 -3.05 3.39
N LEU A 148 -6.86 -1.73 3.41
CA LEU A 148 -7.29 -0.89 4.55
C LEU A 148 -8.81 -0.98 4.76
N LEU A 149 -9.60 -0.89 3.69
CA LEU A 149 -11.06 -1.05 3.75
C LEU A 149 -11.45 -2.42 4.31
N PHE A 150 -10.80 -3.50 3.87
CA PHE A 150 -11.05 -4.83 4.42
C PHE A 150 -10.69 -4.93 5.91
N LEU A 151 -9.59 -4.31 6.34
CA LEU A 151 -9.24 -4.25 7.76
C LEU A 151 -10.30 -3.49 8.56
N VAL A 152 -10.80 -2.36 8.06
CA VAL A 152 -11.91 -1.63 8.69
C VAL A 152 -13.15 -2.51 8.81
N ILE A 153 -13.56 -3.20 7.73
CA ILE A 153 -14.71 -4.12 7.73
C ILE A 153 -14.56 -5.23 8.78
N ARG A 154 -13.33 -5.73 8.99
CA ARG A 154 -13.07 -6.76 9.99
C ARG A 154 -13.25 -6.31 11.44
N GLU A 155 -13.14 -5.01 11.72
CA GLU A 155 -13.39 -4.49 13.06
C GLU A 155 -14.89 -4.49 13.42
N PHE A 156 -15.79 -4.71 12.45
CA PHE A 156 -17.25 -4.79 12.66
C PHE A 156 -17.79 -6.22 12.82
N GLU A 157 -16.91 -7.23 12.87
CA GLU A 157 -17.26 -8.63 13.19
C GLU A 157 -18.38 -9.26 12.31
N PHE A 158 -18.51 -8.84 11.05
CA PHE A 158 -19.43 -9.48 10.11
C PHE A 158 -19.13 -10.97 9.91
N ASP A 159 -20.16 -11.80 9.72
CA ASP A 159 -20.00 -13.23 9.42
C ASP A 159 -19.25 -13.49 8.10
N HIS A 160 -19.40 -12.58 7.13
CA HIS A 160 -18.86 -12.71 5.77
C HIS A 160 -18.16 -11.41 5.31
N PRO A 161 -17.02 -11.03 5.91
CA PRO A 161 -16.37 -9.74 5.63
C PRO A 161 -15.89 -9.62 4.17
N GLY A 162 -15.60 -10.74 3.49
CA GLY A 162 -15.26 -10.75 2.07
C GLY A 162 -16.43 -10.37 1.16
N ALA A 163 -17.66 -10.79 1.48
CA ALA A 163 -18.85 -10.40 0.74
C ALA A 163 -19.17 -8.92 0.96
N VAL A 164 -19.01 -8.43 2.20
CA VAL A 164 -19.15 -7.01 2.53
C VAL A 164 -18.15 -6.16 1.75
N LEU A 165 -16.89 -6.61 1.61
CA LEU A 165 -15.89 -5.93 0.80
C LEU A 165 -16.32 -5.80 -0.66
N ILE A 166 -16.85 -6.87 -1.27
CA ILE A 166 -17.32 -6.85 -2.65
C ILE A 166 -18.41 -5.78 -2.80
N VAL A 167 -19.45 -5.83 -1.96
CA VAL A 167 -20.56 -4.87 -2.01
C VAL A 167 -20.06 -3.43 -1.81
N ALA A 168 -19.21 -3.20 -0.80
CA ALA A 168 -18.66 -1.89 -0.50
C ALA A 168 -17.80 -1.35 -1.65
N ALA A 169 -16.98 -2.19 -2.28
CA ALA A 169 -16.12 -1.81 -3.39
C ALA A 169 -16.94 -1.41 -4.63
N PHE A 170 -18.00 -2.16 -4.97
CA PHE A 170 -18.88 -1.81 -6.08
C PHE A 170 -19.72 -0.56 -5.79
N ALA A 171 -20.22 -0.39 -4.56
CA ALA A 171 -20.91 0.83 -4.15
C ALA A 171 -19.99 2.06 -4.17
N GLY A 172 -18.71 1.86 -3.85
CA GLY A 172 -17.67 2.89 -3.84
C GLY A 172 -17.04 3.20 -5.19
N LEU A 173 -17.53 2.64 -6.30
CA LEU A 173 -16.93 2.82 -7.64
C LEU A 173 -16.61 4.28 -8.03
N PRO A 174 -17.49 5.27 -7.76
CA PRO A 174 -17.17 6.67 -8.06
C PRO A 174 -15.90 7.16 -7.35
N ALA A 175 -15.70 6.78 -6.08
CA ALA A 175 -14.49 7.12 -5.34
C ALA A 175 -13.29 6.28 -5.78
N LEU A 176 -13.50 4.97 -6.03
CA LEU A 176 -12.43 4.08 -6.47
C LEU A 176 -11.93 4.38 -7.90
N SER A 177 -12.66 5.19 -8.66
CA SER A 177 -12.21 5.70 -9.97
C SER A 177 -10.99 6.63 -9.87
N GLU A 178 -10.68 7.17 -8.68
CA GLU A 178 -9.43 7.91 -8.42
C GLU A 178 -8.17 7.02 -8.49
N PHE A 179 -8.33 5.70 -8.50
CA PHE A 179 -7.23 4.75 -8.65
C PHE A 179 -7.12 4.18 -10.08
N GLN A 180 -7.84 4.75 -11.04
CA GLN A 180 -7.74 4.35 -12.43
C GLN A 180 -6.32 4.58 -12.95
N PRO A 181 -5.77 3.71 -13.83
CA PRO A 181 -4.49 4.00 -14.47
C PRO A 181 -4.52 5.37 -15.15
N TRP A 182 -3.40 6.10 -15.08
CA TRP A 182 -3.28 7.49 -15.51
C TRP A 182 -4.06 8.54 -14.71
N ARG A 183 -4.83 8.16 -13.68
CA ARG A 183 -5.37 9.11 -12.71
C ARG A 183 -4.29 9.45 -11.66
N ILE A 184 -3.56 10.53 -11.90
CA ILE A 184 -2.43 10.98 -11.09
C ILE A 184 -2.89 12.18 -10.27
N ASP A 185 -3.26 11.93 -9.02
CA ASP A 185 -3.75 12.96 -8.10
C ASP A 185 -3.45 12.59 -6.64
N TYR A 186 -3.59 13.55 -5.72
CA TYR A 186 -3.52 13.38 -4.28
C TYR A 186 -4.79 12.77 -3.65
N HIS A 187 -5.94 12.73 -4.35
CA HIS A 187 -7.17 12.14 -3.82
C HIS A 187 -7.00 10.66 -3.44
N ASN A 188 -6.25 9.87 -4.22
CA ASN A 188 -5.93 8.48 -3.88
C ASN A 188 -5.20 8.36 -2.53
N LEU A 189 -4.23 9.24 -2.26
CA LEU A 189 -3.47 9.28 -1.02
C LEU A 189 -4.36 9.77 0.14
N GLN A 190 -5.20 10.77 -0.09
CA GLN A 190 -6.16 11.25 0.90
C GLN A 190 -7.12 10.13 1.34
N MET A 191 -7.58 9.29 0.41
CA MET A 191 -8.40 8.12 0.77
C MET A 191 -7.64 7.07 1.57
N LEU A 192 -6.36 6.81 1.25
CA LEU A 192 -5.53 5.90 2.04
C LEU A 192 -5.35 6.41 3.48
N ILE A 193 -5.05 7.71 3.62
CA ILE A 193 -4.90 8.37 4.92
C ILE A 193 -6.21 8.29 5.70
N LEU A 194 -7.35 8.59 5.05
CA LEU A 194 -8.67 8.51 5.67
C LEU A 194 -9.01 7.10 6.16
N LEU A 195 -8.82 6.08 5.31
CA LEU A 195 -9.09 4.68 5.68
C LEU A 195 -8.16 4.21 6.81
N GLY A 196 -6.89 4.61 6.77
CA GLY A 196 -5.94 4.37 7.86
C GLY A 196 -6.38 5.04 9.16
N ALA A 197 -6.81 6.30 9.09
CA ALA A 197 -7.26 7.06 10.24
C ALA A 197 -8.51 6.45 10.88
N VAL A 198 -9.48 6.02 10.06
CA VAL A 198 -10.69 5.31 10.52
C VAL A 198 -10.31 4.00 11.21
N LEU A 199 -9.44 3.18 10.59
CA LEU A 199 -8.99 1.92 11.16
C LEU A 199 -8.33 2.11 12.53
N LEU A 200 -7.41 3.06 12.63
CA LEU A 200 -6.70 3.36 13.89
C LEU A 200 -7.66 3.93 14.94
N THR A 201 -8.65 4.72 14.53
CA THR A 201 -9.67 5.27 15.44
C THR A 201 -10.53 4.14 16.03
N ILE A 202 -10.99 3.20 15.21
CA ILE A 202 -11.80 2.07 15.67
C ILE A 202 -11.01 1.17 16.64
N ARG A 203 -9.72 0.94 16.37
CA ARG A 203 -8.86 0.11 17.24
C ARG A 203 -8.57 0.74 18.61
N GLY A 204 -8.68 2.06 18.74
CA GLY A 204 -8.73 2.76 20.03
C GLY A 204 -7.50 2.62 20.96
N ALA A 205 -6.37 2.07 20.49
CA ALA A 205 -5.17 1.91 21.31
C ALA A 205 -4.40 3.24 21.46
N PRO A 206 -3.70 3.51 22.59
CA PRO A 206 -2.92 4.75 22.76
C PRO A 206 -1.88 5.00 21.65
N VAL A 207 -1.24 3.93 21.16
CA VAL A 207 -0.32 3.99 20.01
C VAL A 207 -1.07 4.34 18.73
N ALA A 208 -2.29 3.82 18.53
CA ALA A 208 -3.12 4.16 17.37
C ALA A 208 -3.56 5.62 17.40
N ALA A 209 -3.86 6.18 18.59
CA ALA A 209 -4.15 7.60 18.75
C ALA A 209 -2.94 8.49 18.42
N GLY A 210 -1.73 8.09 18.85
CA GLY A 210 -0.49 8.78 18.50
C GLY A 210 -0.19 8.75 17.00
N LEU A 211 -0.39 7.60 16.35
CA LEU A 211 -0.25 7.47 14.89
C LEU A 211 -1.28 8.30 14.14
N ASN A 212 -2.53 8.33 14.61
CA ASN A 212 -3.58 9.17 14.04
C ASN A 212 -3.29 10.67 14.13
N GLY A 213 -2.67 11.14 15.22
CA GLY A 213 -2.29 12.54 15.33
C GLY A 213 -1.14 12.96 14.40
N ALA A 214 -0.43 11.99 13.81
CA ALA A 214 0.67 12.23 12.88
C ALA A 214 0.27 12.11 11.40
N LEU A 215 -0.90 11.53 11.11
CA LEU A 215 -1.51 11.45 9.77
C LEU A 215 -2.18 12.78 9.41
#